data_AF-A0A9D7B8Y4-F1
#
_entry.id   AF-A0A9D7B8Y4-F1
#
_cell.length_a   1.000
_cell.length_b   1.000
_cell.length_c   1.000
_cell.angle_alpha   90.00
_cell.angle_beta   90.00
_cell.angle_gamma   90.00
#
_symmetry.space_group_name_H-M   'P 1'
#
loop_
_entity.id
_entity.type
_entity.pdbx_description
1 polymer ?
#
loop_
_entity_poly.entity_id
_entity_poly.type
_entity_poly.pdbx_seq_one_letter_code
_entity_poly.pdbx_strand_id
1 'polypeptide(L)'
;MSTPLQRLLMLALPLVCGAAQQPRDAEKDTTSILQANYLYNIAKLVEWKDEGMRQGNFIIGVLGGANLYQELIKQYSTRTIGKQPIEVRKLPRSTDVERCHILFVGKSELALLPEIYKRNQGKPTMIVTEYAGALEDGAIANFVKVDNLLKYELSMANARQHGLVVGLTLKNLAHRVQE
;
A
#
# COMPACT_ATOMS: atom_id res chain seq x y z
N MET A 1 74.08 6.59 -38.38
CA MET A 1 74.17 5.16 -38.07
C MET A 1 73.75 4.96 -36.62
N SER A 2 72.82 4.02 -36.40
CA SER A 2 72.51 3.35 -35.12
C SER A 2 71.76 4.16 -34.03
N THR A 3 70.44 3.99 -33.97
CA THR A 3 69.64 4.15 -32.74
C THR A 3 69.40 2.77 -32.10
N PRO A 4 69.51 2.62 -30.77
CA PRO A 4 69.01 1.43 -30.09
C PRO A 4 67.70 1.71 -29.33
N LEU A 5 66.75 0.80 -29.54
CA LEU A 5 65.99 0.06 -28.53
C LEU A 5 65.42 0.82 -27.31
N GLN A 6 64.10 0.96 -27.26
CA GLN A 6 63.36 0.72 -26.02
C GLN A 6 61.94 0.22 -26.32
N ARG A 7 61.71 -1.05 -26.01
CA ARG A 7 60.41 -1.72 -26.05
C ARG A 7 59.55 -1.14 -24.92
N LEU A 8 58.53 -0.35 -25.24
CA LEU A 8 57.51 0.06 -24.28
C LEU A 8 56.31 -0.88 -24.40
N LEU A 9 56.22 -1.85 -23.48
CA LEU A 9 55.03 -2.68 -23.29
C LEU A 9 53.97 -1.82 -22.61
N MET A 10 52.93 -1.39 -23.33
CA MET A 10 51.75 -0.73 -22.75
C MET A 10 50.74 -1.81 -22.33
N LEU A 11 50.73 -2.16 -21.04
CA LEU A 11 49.61 -2.85 -20.41
C LEU A 11 48.51 -1.81 -20.14
N ALA A 12 47.51 -1.74 -21.03
CA ALA A 12 46.30 -0.96 -20.78
C ALA A 12 45.32 -1.79 -19.92
N LEU A 13 45.16 -1.35 -18.68
CA LEU A 13 44.28 -1.90 -17.65
C LEU A 13 42.81 -1.83 -18.11
N PRO A 14 42.01 -2.92 -18.05
CA PRO A 14 40.61 -2.85 -18.43
C PRO A 14 39.83 -2.00 -17.42
N LEU A 15 39.21 -0.94 -17.93
CA LEU A 15 38.26 -0.07 -17.23
C LEU A 15 37.04 -0.93 -16.84
N VAL A 16 36.98 -1.39 -15.59
CA VAL A 16 35.78 -2.03 -15.06
C VAL A 16 34.76 -0.92 -14.78
N CYS A 17 33.92 -0.64 -15.79
CA CYS A 17 32.69 0.10 -15.59
C CYS A 17 31.78 -0.73 -14.67
N GLY A 18 31.82 -0.45 -13.37
CA GLY A 18 30.81 -0.94 -12.44
C GLY A 18 29.45 -0.38 -12.85
N ALA A 19 28.64 -1.20 -13.52
CA ALA A 19 27.23 -0.92 -13.66
C ALA A 19 26.63 -0.88 -12.25
N ALA A 20 26.29 0.30 -11.77
CA ALA A 20 25.53 0.47 -10.55
C ALA A 20 24.20 -0.29 -10.71
N GLN A 21 24.09 -1.48 -10.13
CA GLN A 21 22.81 -2.20 -10.02
C GLN A 21 21.87 -1.31 -9.20
N GLN A 22 20.91 -0.66 -9.86
CA GLN A 22 19.92 0.18 -9.19
C GLN A 22 19.00 -0.70 -8.34
N PRO A 23 18.95 -0.53 -7.01
CA PRO A 23 18.12 -1.34 -6.11
C PRO A 23 16.62 -0.99 -6.14
N ARG A 24 16.14 -0.30 -7.19
CA ARG A 24 14.80 0.30 -7.23
C ARG A 24 13.67 -0.74 -7.29
N ASP A 25 13.91 -1.90 -7.88
CA ASP A 25 12.86 -2.90 -8.08
C ASP A 25 12.64 -3.76 -6.81
N ALA A 26 13.72 -4.22 -6.18
CA ALA A 26 13.65 -5.01 -4.95
C ALA A 26 12.99 -4.27 -3.76
N GLU A 27 13.22 -2.95 -3.64
CA GLU A 27 12.60 -2.12 -2.59
C GLU A 27 11.09 -1.95 -2.81
N LYS A 28 10.67 -1.73 -4.07
CA LYS A 28 9.24 -1.61 -4.43
C LYS A 28 8.49 -2.91 -4.21
N ASP A 29 9.12 -4.04 -4.53
CA ASP A 29 8.54 -5.36 -4.30
C ASP A 29 8.37 -5.64 -2.82
N THR A 30 9.40 -5.37 -2.01
CA THR A 30 9.34 -5.52 -0.55
C THR A 30 8.24 -4.64 0.07
N THR A 31 8.14 -3.38 -0.38
CA THR A 31 7.11 -2.45 0.12
C THR A 31 5.70 -2.97 -0.18
N SER A 32 5.46 -3.46 -1.39
CA SER A 32 4.15 -3.96 -1.82
C SER A 32 3.73 -5.23 -1.06
N ILE A 33 4.69 -6.12 -0.77
CA ILE A 33 4.48 -7.31 0.06
C ILE A 33 4.04 -6.88 1.47
N LEU A 34 4.73 -5.92 2.08
CA LEU A 34 4.40 -5.44 3.42
C LEU A 34 3.05 -4.71 3.45
N GLN A 35 2.72 -3.89 2.45
CA GLN A 35 1.41 -3.27 2.30
C GLN A 35 0.30 -4.32 2.22
N ALA A 36 0.48 -5.38 1.40
CA ALA A 36 -0.49 -6.48 1.30
C ALA A 36 -0.71 -7.17 2.65
N ASN A 37 0.37 -7.45 3.39
CA ASN A 37 0.30 -8.05 4.73
C ASN A 37 -0.44 -7.15 5.72
N TYR A 38 -0.19 -5.84 5.70
CA TYR A 38 -0.90 -4.90 6.55
C TYR A 38 -2.38 -4.82 6.20
N LEU A 39 -2.75 -4.73 4.91
CA LEU A 39 -4.16 -4.70 4.49
C LEU A 39 -4.90 -5.97 4.90
N TYR A 40 -4.27 -7.14 4.79
CA TYR A 40 -4.86 -8.40 5.28
C TYR A 40 -5.03 -8.40 6.81
N ASN A 41 -4.04 -7.93 7.56
CA ASN A 41 -4.15 -7.85 9.02
C ASN A 41 -5.22 -6.84 9.45
N ILE A 42 -5.33 -5.70 8.78
CA ILE A 42 -6.40 -4.72 8.96
C ILE A 42 -7.76 -5.40 8.73
N ALA A 43 -7.93 -6.10 7.60
CA ALA A 43 -9.16 -6.80 7.27
C ALA A 43 -9.58 -7.81 8.36
N LYS A 44 -8.62 -8.46 9.02
CA LYS A 44 -8.88 -9.40 10.13
C LYS A 44 -9.19 -8.74 11.47
N LEU A 45 -8.75 -7.50 11.68
CA LEU A 45 -8.77 -6.83 12.98
C LEU A 45 -9.71 -5.61 13.03
N VAL A 46 -10.40 -5.33 11.92
CA VAL A 46 -11.46 -4.33 11.84
C VAL A 46 -12.80 -5.03 11.70
N GLU A 47 -13.80 -4.57 12.45
CA GLU A 47 -15.17 -5.00 12.32
C GLU A 47 -15.98 -3.94 11.57
N TRP A 48 -16.66 -4.37 10.50
CA TRP A 48 -17.65 -3.58 9.78
C TRP A 48 -19.03 -3.80 10.42
N LYS A 49 -19.61 -2.74 11.01
CA LYS A 49 -20.93 -2.85 11.68
C LYS A 49 -22.09 -3.01 10.70
N ASP A 50 -21.94 -2.51 9.48
CA ASP A 50 -22.95 -2.60 8.43
C ASP A 50 -23.21 -4.06 8.06
N GLU A 51 -24.46 -4.53 8.21
CA GLU A 51 -24.84 -5.91 7.92
C GLU A 51 -24.68 -6.28 6.45
N GLY A 52 -24.87 -5.31 5.56
CA GLY A 52 -24.63 -5.47 4.13
C GLY A 52 -23.18 -5.85 3.88
N MET A 53 -22.22 -5.25 4.60
CA MET A 53 -20.79 -5.56 4.53
C MET A 53 -20.42 -6.96 4.99
N ARG A 54 -21.28 -7.65 5.76
CA ARG A 54 -20.97 -8.95 6.36
C ARG A 54 -21.42 -10.14 5.50
N GLN A 55 -21.78 -9.89 4.25
CA GLN A 55 -22.29 -10.88 3.30
C GLN A 55 -21.51 -10.82 1.98
N GLY A 56 -21.48 -11.96 1.26
CA GLY A 56 -20.76 -12.08 -0.01
C GLY A 56 -19.24 -12.01 0.15
N ASN A 57 -18.54 -11.49 -0.86
CA ASN A 57 -17.08 -11.38 -0.86
C ASN A 57 -16.61 -10.21 0.01
N PHE A 58 -15.43 -10.36 0.61
CA PHE A 58 -14.69 -9.27 1.24
C PHE A 58 -13.85 -8.58 0.16
N ILE A 59 -14.22 -7.34 -0.20
CA ILE A 59 -13.66 -6.66 -1.37
C ILE A 59 -12.53 -5.72 -0.95
N ILE A 60 -11.34 -5.94 -1.52
CA ILE A 60 -10.19 -5.03 -1.42
C ILE A 60 -10.01 -4.36 -2.79
N GLY A 61 -10.39 -3.09 -2.89
CA GLY A 61 -10.21 -2.26 -4.07
C GLY A 61 -8.85 -1.57 -4.07
N VAL A 62 -8.14 -1.61 -5.21
CA VAL A 62 -6.83 -0.99 -5.38
C VAL A 62 -6.88 0.03 -6.51
N LEU A 63 -6.77 1.32 -6.16
CA LEU A 63 -6.71 2.45 -7.08
C LEU A 63 -5.28 3.00 -7.10
N GLY A 64 -4.54 2.75 -8.19
CA GLY A 64 -3.13 3.12 -8.32
C GLY A 64 -2.23 2.35 -7.36
N GLY A 65 -1.67 1.23 -7.82
CA GLY A 65 -0.88 0.33 -6.97
C GLY A 65 -0.72 -1.04 -7.60
N ALA A 66 -0.15 -1.10 -8.80
CA ALA A 66 -0.11 -2.34 -9.59
C ALA A 66 0.61 -3.48 -8.86
N ASN A 67 1.76 -3.20 -8.23
CA ASN A 67 2.53 -4.22 -7.50
C ASN A 67 1.78 -4.71 -6.25
N LEU A 68 1.16 -3.79 -5.49
CA LEU A 68 0.31 -4.14 -4.35
C LEU A 68 -0.87 -5.04 -4.77
N TYR A 69 -1.54 -4.70 -5.88
CA TYR A 69 -2.61 -5.53 -6.43
C TYR A 69 -2.13 -6.95 -6.75
N GLN A 70 -0.97 -7.10 -7.39
CA GLN A 70 -0.40 -8.41 -7.70
C GLN A 70 -0.08 -9.21 -6.43
N GLU A 71 0.52 -8.57 -5.43
CA GLU A 71 0.86 -9.23 -4.16
C GLU A 71 -0.39 -9.63 -3.36
N LEU A 72 -1.45 -8.80 -3.35
CA LEU A 72 -2.73 -9.15 -2.75
C LEU A 72 -3.35 -10.40 -3.40
N ILE A 73 -3.35 -10.48 -4.73
CA ILE A 73 -3.85 -11.67 -5.43
C ILE A 73 -3.01 -12.90 -5.10
N LYS A 74 -1.70 -12.78 -5.26
CA LYS A 74 -0.74 -13.88 -5.08
C LYS A 74 -0.82 -14.49 -3.68
N GLN A 75 -0.99 -13.66 -2.65
CA GLN A 75 -0.94 -14.10 -1.26
C GLN A 75 -2.31 -14.41 -0.66
N TYR A 76 -3.38 -13.72 -1.09
CA TYR A 76 -4.64 -13.68 -0.35
C TYR A 76 -5.91 -14.01 -1.15
N SER A 77 -5.86 -14.19 -2.47
CA SER A 77 -7.06 -14.47 -3.29
C SER A 77 -7.82 -15.75 -2.93
N THR A 78 -7.17 -16.71 -2.27
CA THR A 78 -7.78 -17.96 -1.81
C THR A 78 -8.16 -17.94 -0.33
N ARG A 79 -7.95 -16.82 0.36
CA ARG A 79 -8.21 -16.65 1.79
C ARG A 79 -9.60 -16.07 2.02
N THR A 80 -10.03 -16.10 3.28
CA THR A 80 -11.28 -15.52 3.73
C THR A 80 -11.06 -14.55 4.88
N ILE A 81 -11.97 -13.59 5.03
CA ILE A 81 -12.15 -12.79 6.24
C ILE A 81 -13.43 -13.27 6.91
N GLY A 82 -13.29 -13.98 8.03
CA GLY A 82 -14.39 -14.78 8.58
C GLY A 82 -14.87 -15.80 7.55
N LYS A 83 -16.15 -15.69 7.15
CA LYS A 83 -16.77 -16.55 6.13
C LYS A 83 -16.77 -15.96 4.72
N GLN A 84 -16.25 -14.74 4.55
CA GLN A 84 -16.30 -14.01 3.28
C GLN A 84 -15.02 -14.29 2.47
N PRO A 85 -15.10 -14.88 1.26
CA PRO A 85 -13.95 -15.00 0.36
C PRO A 85 -13.38 -13.63 0.01
N ILE A 86 -12.06 -13.51 -0.06
CA ILE A 86 -11.41 -12.26 -0.45
C ILE A 86 -11.49 -12.09 -1.97
N GLU A 87 -11.98 -10.94 -2.41
CA GLU A 87 -11.96 -10.50 -3.80
C GLU A 87 -11.11 -9.25 -3.92
N VAL A 88 -10.06 -9.30 -4.73
CA VAL A 88 -9.17 -8.16 -4.97
C VAL A 88 -9.54 -7.53 -6.31
N ARG A 89 -9.91 -6.25 -6.30
CA ARG A 89 -10.29 -5.51 -7.51
C ARG A 89 -9.23 -4.49 -7.88
N LYS A 90 -8.71 -4.56 -9.11
CA LYS A 90 -7.96 -3.46 -9.69
C LYS A 90 -8.95 -2.42 -10.22
N LEU A 91 -8.96 -1.24 -9.63
CA LEU A 91 -9.91 -0.20 -9.99
C LEU A 91 -9.34 0.70 -11.11
N PRO A 92 -10.19 1.12 -12.07
CA PRO A 92 -9.80 2.13 -13.04
C PRO A 92 -9.60 3.48 -12.36
N ARG A 93 -8.86 4.39 -13.00
CA ARG A 93 -8.69 5.77 -12.53
C ARG A 93 -10.03 6.52 -12.58
N SER A 94 -10.78 6.48 -11.48
CA SER A 94 -12.12 7.05 -11.34
C SER A 94 -12.39 7.41 -9.87
N THR A 95 -13.25 8.40 -9.65
CA THR A 95 -13.80 8.74 -8.32
C THR A 95 -15.07 7.95 -8.02
N ASP A 96 -15.66 7.31 -9.03
CA ASP A 96 -16.77 6.38 -8.85
C ASP A 96 -16.22 5.00 -8.49
N VAL A 97 -16.12 4.77 -7.19
CA VAL A 97 -15.61 3.53 -6.63
C VAL A 97 -16.79 2.69 -6.17
N GLU A 98 -16.92 1.51 -6.79
CA GLU A 98 -17.87 0.50 -6.33
C GLU A 98 -17.63 0.12 -4.87
N ARG A 99 -18.63 -0.49 -4.27
CA ARG A 99 -18.59 -0.94 -2.88
C ARG A 99 -17.36 -1.80 -2.58
N CYS A 100 -16.51 -1.34 -1.65
CA CYS A 100 -15.33 -2.03 -1.15
C CYS A 100 -15.34 -2.06 0.38
N HIS A 101 -14.77 -3.10 1.00
CA HIS A 101 -14.48 -3.09 2.44
C HIS A 101 -13.27 -2.21 2.72
N ILE A 102 -12.22 -2.42 1.94
CA ILE A 102 -10.98 -1.64 1.98
C ILE A 102 -10.78 -1.03 0.59
N LEU A 103 -10.55 0.28 0.54
CA LEU A 103 -10.12 0.99 -0.64
C LEU A 103 -8.70 1.52 -0.42
N PHE A 104 -7.73 0.95 -1.11
CA PHE A 104 -6.38 1.52 -1.18
C PHE A 104 -6.30 2.53 -2.33
N VAL A 105 -5.78 3.72 -2.04
CA VAL A 105 -5.49 4.77 -3.03
C VAL A 105 -4.00 5.13 -2.95
N GLY A 106 -3.23 4.75 -3.96
CA GLY A 106 -1.79 5.00 -3.99
C GLY A 106 -1.41 6.40 -4.46
N LYS A 107 -0.12 6.72 -4.31
CA LYS A 107 0.43 8.06 -4.57
C LYS A 107 0.14 8.66 -5.95
N SER A 108 -0.01 7.83 -6.99
CA SER A 108 -0.31 8.35 -8.34
C SER A 108 -1.73 8.91 -8.49
N GLU A 109 -2.61 8.62 -7.52
CA GLU A 109 -4.04 8.89 -7.59
C GLU A 109 -4.51 9.90 -6.53
N LEU A 110 -3.60 10.54 -5.81
CA LEU A 110 -3.94 11.50 -4.72
C LEU A 110 -4.82 12.65 -5.20
N ALA A 111 -4.72 13.06 -6.47
CA ALA A 111 -5.58 14.09 -7.06
C ALA A 111 -7.08 13.71 -7.05
N LEU A 112 -7.42 12.42 -6.95
CA LEU A 112 -8.80 11.94 -6.88
C LEU A 112 -9.34 11.85 -5.45
N LEU A 113 -8.46 11.85 -4.44
CA LEU A 113 -8.84 11.60 -3.04
C LEU A 113 -9.89 12.57 -2.49
N PRO A 114 -9.82 13.90 -2.72
CA PRO A 114 -10.83 14.81 -2.19
C PRO A 114 -12.27 14.42 -2.59
N GLU A 115 -12.47 14.01 -3.84
CA GLU A 115 -13.77 13.57 -4.33
C GLU A 115 -14.12 12.15 -3.85
N ILE A 116 -13.12 11.26 -3.72
CA ILE A 116 -13.31 9.91 -3.14
C ILE A 116 -13.80 10.00 -1.70
N TYR A 117 -13.20 10.86 -0.87
CA TYR A 117 -13.62 11.11 0.51
C TYR A 117 -15.06 11.59 0.55
N LYS A 118 -15.39 12.62 -0.23
CA LYS A 118 -16.75 13.16 -0.32
C LYS A 118 -17.78 12.09 -0.70
N ARG A 119 -17.47 11.22 -1.67
CA ARG A 119 -18.39 10.15 -2.14
C ARG A 119 -18.51 8.97 -1.19
N ASN A 120 -17.53 8.77 -0.31
CA ASN A 120 -17.50 7.69 0.67
C ASN A 120 -17.88 8.15 2.07
N GLN A 121 -18.22 9.42 2.26
CA GLN A 121 -18.69 9.94 3.54
C GLN A 121 -19.91 9.14 4.03
N GLY A 122 -19.82 8.59 5.24
CA GLY A 122 -20.86 7.75 5.84
C GLY A 122 -21.01 6.36 5.23
N LYS A 123 -20.23 5.98 4.22
CA LYS A 123 -20.21 4.60 3.69
C LYS A 123 -19.24 3.75 4.50
N PRO A 124 -19.50 2.44 4.68
CA PRO A 124 -18.65 1.57 5.48
C PRO A 124 -17.38 1.11 4.73
N THR A 125 -16.70 2.02 4.02
CA THR A 125 -15.45 1.77 3.29
C THR A 125 -14.27 2.25 4.12
N MET A 126 -13.29 1.38 4.38
CA MET A 126 -12.02 1.79 4.97
C MET A 126 -11.07 2.33 3.91
N ILE A 127 -10.87 3.65 3.90
CA ILE A 127 -9.92 4.28 2.98
C ILE A 127 -8.51 4.21 3.56
N VAL A 128 -7.60 3.64 2.77
CA VAL A 128 -6.17 3.49 3.08
C VAL A 128 -5.35 4.17 2.00
N THR A 129 -4.33 4.92 2.38
CA THR A 129 -3.47 5.66 1.43
C THR A 129 -2.03 5.76 1.94
N GLU A 130 -1.20 6.62 1.35
CA GLU A 130 0.23 6.73 1.65
C GLU A 130 0.79 8.13 1.35
N TYR A 131 0.30 9.16 2.06
CA TYR A 131 0.84 10.53 1.96
C TYR A 131 0.75 11.30 3.28
N ALA A 132 1.48 12.41 3.39
CA ALA A 132 1.47 13.23 4.61
C ALA A 132 0.16 14.03 4.72
N GLY A 133 -0.48 14.03 5.89
CA GLY A 133 -1.77 14.72 6.11
C GLY A 133 -3.02 13.85 5.82
N ALA A 134 -2.83 12.58 5.45
CA ALA A 134 -3.92 11.73 5.01
C ALA A 134 -5.02 11.49 6.06
N LEU A 135 -4.65 11.40 7.34
CA LEU A 135 -5.63 11.17 8.41
C LEU A 135 -6.52 12.42 8.60
N GLU A 136 -5.91 13.60 8.51
CA GLU A 136 -6.59 14.90 8.59
C GLU A 136 -7.55 15.10 7.40
N ASP A 137 -7.22 14.56 6.23
CA ASP A 137 -8.05 14.65 5.02
C ASP A 137 -9.19 13.60 4.96
N GLY A 138 -9.19 12.62 5.86
CA GLY A 138 -10.27 11.63 5.99
C GLY A 138 -9.88 10.17 5.79
N ALA A 139 -8.60 9.85 5.56
CA ALA A 139 -8.16 8.45 5.55
C ALA A 139 -8.32 7.83 6.94
N ILE A 140 -8.66 6.54 6.98
CA ILE A 140 -8.76 5.81 8.24
C ILE A 140 -7.42 5.18 8.59
N ALA A 141 -6.68 4.71 7.58
CA ALA A 141 -5.30 4.29 7.73
C ALA A 141 -4.43 4.94 6.68
N ASN A 142 -3.16 5.17 7.03
CA ASN A 142 -2.18 5.72 6.11
C ASN A 142 -0.86 5.00 6.30
N PHE A 143 -0.23 4.58 5.20
CA PHE A 143 1.12 4.03 5.25
C PHE A 143 2.15 5.14 5.30
N VAL A 144 3.11 4.97 6.20
CA VAL A 144 4.21 5.91 6.42
C VAL A 144 5.53 5.15 6.45
N LYS A 145 6.61 5.81 6.04
CA LYS A 145 7.97 5.25 6.15
C LYS A 145 8.67 5.91 7.34
N VAL A 146 9.03 5.12 8.34
CA VAL A 146 9.68 5.58 9.57
C VAL A 146 10.96 4.77 9.74
N ASP A 147 12.10 5.46 9.78
CA ASP A 147 13.43 4.82 9.84
C ASP A 147 13.63 3.77 8.75
N ASN A 148 13.20 4.10 7.53
CA ASN A 148 13.22 3.22 6.36
C ASN A 148 12.29 1.99 6.42
N LEU A 149 11.50 1.82 7.49
CA LEU A 149 10.52 0.74 7.63
C LEU A 149 9.11 1.22 7.28
N LEU A 150 8.37 0.38 6.56
CA LEU A 150 6.95 0.62 6.34
C LEU A 150 6.20 0.41 7.65
N LYS A 151 5.44 1.43 8.06
CA LYS A 151 4.49 1.37 9.17
C LYS A 151 3.15 1.91 8.70
N TYR A 152 2.17 1.89 9.58
CA TYR A 152 0.89 2.55 9.35
C TYR A 152 0.50 3.39 10.55
N GLU A 153 -0.34 4.38 10.28
CA GLU A 153 -1.03 5.20 11.26
C GLU A 153 -2.54 5.08 11.07
N LEU A 154 -3.30 5.41 12.11
CA LEU A 154 -4.74 5.24 12.14
C LEU A 154 -5.46 6.48 12.65
N SER A 155 -6.65 6.75 12.12
CA SER A 155 -7.62 7.70 12.69
C SER A 155 -8.85 6.95 13.22
N MET A 156 -8.99 6.96 14.55
CA MET A 156 -10.13 6.36 15.24
C MET A 156 -11.41 7.18 15.01
N ALA A 157 -11.31 8.50 14.94
CA ALA A 157 -12.42 9.37 14.59
C ALA A 157 -12.98 9.03 13.20
N ASN A 158 -12.11 8.91 12.18
CA ASN A 158 -12.55 8.55 10.83
C ASN A 158 -13.11 7.12 10.79
N ALA A 159 -12.49 6.16 11.50
CA ALA A 159 -13.03 4.80 11.64
C ALA A 159 -14.48 4.81 12.15
N ARG A 160 -14.76 5.57 13.23
CA ARG A 160 -16.10 5.67 13.82
C ARG A 160 -17.10 6.30 12.84
N GLN A 161 -16.72 7.34 12.10
CA GLN A 161 -17.57 7.99 11.08
C GLN A 161 -17.97 7.05 9.95
N HIS A 162 -17.12 6.07 9.62
CA HIS A 162 -17.40 5.02 8.64
C HIS A 162 -18.03 3.76 9.25
N GLY A 163 -18.46 3.81 10.52
CA GLY A 163 -19.10 2.66 11.18
C GLY A 163 -18.18 1.46 11.40
N LEU A 164 -16.86 1.70 11.49
CA LEU A 164 -15.85 0.67 11.68
C LEU A 164 -15.39 0.60 13.15
N VAL A 165 -15.18 -0.61 13.65
CA VAL A 165 -14.55 -0.84 14.97
C VAL A 165 -13.16 -1.38 14.75
N VAL A 166 -12.16 -0.61 15.14
CA VAL A 166 -10.76 -1.00 15.08
C VAL A 166 -10.39 -1.78 16.35
N GLY A 167 -9.93 -3.02 16.18
CA GLY A 167 -9.48 -3.86 17.28
C GLY A 167 -8.21 -3.34 17.97
N LEU A 168 -8.10 -3.59 19.28
CA LEU A 168 -7.00 -3.10 20.12
C LEU A 168 -5.62 -3.52 19.61
N THR A 169 -5.48 -4.76 19.10
CA THR A 169 -4.22 -5.25 18.54
C THR A 169 -3.74 -4.40 17.36
N LEU A 170 -4.65 -4.03 16.45
CA LEU A 170 -4.32 -3.19 15.30
C LEU A 170 -3.92 -1.78 15.75
N LYS A 171 -4.64 -1.23 16.75
CA LYS A 171 -4.31 0.06 17.36
C LYS A 171 -2.91 0.06 17.99
N ASN A 172 -2.57 -0.98 18.75
CA ASN A 172 -1.30 -1.08 19.47
C ASN A 172 -0.07 -1.27 18.56
N LEU A 173 -0.28 -1.83 17.37
CA LEU A 173 0.77 -2.03 16.37
C LEU A 173 0.96 -0.81 15.45
N ALA A 174 0.06 0.17 15.49
CA ALA A 174 0.16 1.39 14.71
C ALA A 174 1.34 2.25 15.19
N HIS A 175 2.03 2.90 14.26
CA HIS A 175 3.07 3.86 14.59
C HIS A 175 2.51 5.09 15.31
N ARG A 176 1.34 5.57 14.84
CA ARG A 176 0.64 6.73 15.36
C ARG A 176 -0.86 6.46 15.31
N VAL A 177 -1.58 6.93 16.32
CA VAL A 177 -3.04 6.86 16.36
C VAL A 177 -3.56 8.27 16.65
N GLN A 178 -4.46 8.75 15.80
CA GLN A 178 -5.28 9.93 16.02
C GLN A 178 -6.63 9.46 16.57
N GLU A 179 -7.09 10.05 17.67
CA GLU A 179 -8.34 9.64 18.35
C GLU A 179 -9.61 10.25 17.76
#